data_AF-A0A1I7TRE5-F1
#
_entry.id   AF-A0A1I7TRE5-F1
#
_cell.length_a   1.000
_cell.length_b   1.000
_cell.length_c   1.000
_cell.angle_alpha   90.00
_cell.angle_beta   90.00
_cell.angle_gamma   90.00
#
_symmetry.space_group_name_H-M   'P 1'
#
loop_
_entity.id
_entity.type
_entity.pdbx_description
1 polymer ?
#
loop_
_entity_poly.entity_id
_entity_poly.type
_entity_poly.pdbx_seq_one_letter_code
_entity_poly.pdbx_strand_id
1 'polypeptide(L)'
;MGIRGNTIHFRVVLTGIPPTGSGWTAIGFGNSMFSGLDVIVVRVVNGRIIVTDEFVRGFQSPVVDRQNNVQVYGLRYENGVVVASFSRSVFSTEQMDANLSGCSPWKFSVGLNRMSPQGHLFHHSQTPVHRVVCINQCTV
;
A
#
# COMPACT_ATOMS: atom_id res chain seq x y z
N MET A 1 -6.42 -8.27 6.86
CA MET A 1 -5.22 -7.87 7.63
C MET A 1 -5.25 -8.64 8.94
N GLY A 2 -4.09 -8.95 9.51
CA GLY A 2 -3.96 -9.40 10.91
C GLY A 2 -2.70 -8.81 11.55
N ILE A 3 -2.62 -8.85 12.88
CA ILE A 3 -1.45 -8.39 13.64
C ILE A 3 -0.84 -9.58 14.39
N ARG A 4 0.48 -9.70 14.38
CA ARG A 4 1.24 -10.71 15.12
C ARG A 4 2.42 -10.03 15.80
N GLY A 5 2.41 -9.98 17.13
CA GLY A 5 3.38 -9.18 17.88
C GLY A 5 3.34 -7.73 17.43
N ASN A 6 4.49 -7.19 17.01
CA ASN A 6 4.63 -5.82 16.54
C ASN A 6 4.56 -5.66 15.01
N THR A 7 3.98 -6.62 14.32
CA THR A 7 3.98 -6.69 12.85
C THR A 7 2.56 -6.78 12.32
N ILE A 8 2.26 -5.95 11.33
CA ILE A 8 0.97 -5.96 10.63
C ILE A 8 1.16 -6.76 9.33
N HIS A 9 0.28 -7.72 9.13
CA HIS A 9 0.23 -8.54 7.92
C HIS A 9 -0.92 -8.09 7.02
N PHE A 10 -0.58 -7.74 5.80
CA PHE A 10 -1.49 -7.31 4.76
C PHE A 10 -1.67 -8.42 3.73
N ARG A 11 -2.88 -8.47 3.18
CA ARG A 11 -3.21 -9.30 2.02
C ARG A 11 -4.08 -8.49 1.09
N VAL A 12 -3.48 -7.98 0.02
CA VAL A 12 -4.17 -7.25 -1.05
C VAL A 12 -4.58 -8.27 -2.10
N VAL A 13 -5.85 -8.22 -2.50
CA VAL A 13 -6.42 -9.09 -3.53
C VAL A 13 -7.06 -8.20 -4.59
N LEU A 14 -6.62 -8.36 -5.84
CA LEU A 14 -7.27 -7.74 -6.99
C LEU A 14 -7.80 -8.85 -7.90
N THR A 15 -8.99 -8.66 -8.46
CA THR A 15 -9.67 -9.63 -9.32
C THR A 15 -9.95 -9.03 -10.68
N GLY A 16 -10.11 -9.87 -11.71
CA GLY A 16 -10.40 -9.41 -13.08
C GLY A 16 -9.22 -8.72 -13.74
N ILE A 17 -7.99 -9.03 -13.33
CA ILE A 17 -6.77 -8.42 -13.86
C ILE A 17 -6.34 -9.21 -15.10
N PRO A 18 -6.28 -8.60 -16.31
CA PRO A 18 -5.83 -9.31 -17.50
C PRO A 18 -4.33 -9.66 -17.42
N PRO A 19 -3.84 -10.68 -18.15
CA PRO A 19 -2.42 -11.08 -18.10
C PRO A 19 -1.44 -9.96 -18.45
N THR A 20 -1.84 -9.07 -19.35
CA THR A 20 -1.09 -7.86 -19.74
C THR A 20 -1.48 -6.62 -18.94
N GLY A 21 -2.27 -6.80 -17.88
CA GLY A 21 -2.75 -5.73 -17.02
C GLY A 21 -1.59 -5.00 -16.36
N SER A 22 -1.66 -3.67 -16.41
CA SER A 22 -0.66 -2.78 -15.84
C SER A 22 -1.34 -1.66 -15.05
N GLY A 23 -0.94 -1.46 -13.80
CA GLY A 23 -1.46 -0.41 -12.94
C GLY A 23 -1.09 -0.60 -11.48
N TRP A 24 -1.76 0.13 -10.60
CA TRP A 24 -1.40 0.16 -9.18
C TRP A 24 -2.62 0.24 -8.25
N THR A 25 -2.43 -0.26 -7.03
CA THR A 25 -3.28 -0.02 -5.86
C THR A 25 -2.37 0.30 -4.68
N ALA A 26 -2.88 0.94 -3.63
CA ALA A 26 -2.03 1.33 -2.50
C ALA A 26 -2.80 1.43 -1.18
N ILE A 27 -2.04 1.40 -0.10
CA ILE A 27 -2.49 1.69 1.26
C ILE A 27 -1.65 2.87 1.76
N GLY A 28 -2.29 3.99 2.07
CA GLY A 28 -1.66 5.17 2.63
C GLY A 28 -1.96 5.32 4.12
N PHE A 29 -0.96 5.69 4.90
CA PHE A 29 -0.98 5.89 6.34
C PHE A 29 -0.64 7.34 6.66
N GLY A 30 -1.42 7.96 7.56
CA GLY A 30 -1.22 9.34 7.98
C GLY A 30 -2.41 10.24 7.70
N ASN A 31 -2.36 11.50 8.13
CA ASN A 31 -3.54 12.36 8.18
C ASN A 31 -3.98 12.87 6.81
N SER A 32 -3.05 13.42 6.01
CA SER A 32 -3.35 14.11 4.76
C SER A 32 -2.15 14.19 3.82
N MET A 33 -2.39 14.51 2.54
CA MET A 33 -1.32 14.83 1.58
C MET A 33 -0.49 16.05 2.00
N PHE A 34 -1.04 16.98 2.79
CA PHE A 34 -0.32 18.16 3.28
C PHE A 34 0.74 17.81 4.33
N SER A 35 0.38 16.95 5.29
CA SER A 35 1.34 16.43 6.28
C SER A 35 2.32 15.43 5.66
N GLY A 36 1.89 14.78 4.57
CA GLY A 36 2.55 13.63 3.99
C GLY A 36 1.87 12.34 4.42
N LEU A 37 2.00 11.32 3.58
CA LEU A 37 1.52 9.96 3.80
C LEU A 37 2.68 9.00 3.51
N ASP A 38 2.83 8.04 4.39
CA ASP A 38 3.55 6.79 4.18
C ASP A 38 2.65 5.86 3.37
N VAL A 39 3.14 5.25 2.29
CA VAL A 39 2.32 4.57 1.29
C VAL A 39 2.99 3.27 0.85
N ILE A 40 2.30 2.15 1.07
CA ILE A 40 2.66 0.90 0.43
C ILE A 40 1.94 0.78 -0.90
N VAL A 41 2.69 0.69 -1.98
CA VAL A 41 2.16 0.56 -3.34
C VAL A 41 2.31 -0.88 -3.82
N VAL A 42 1.21 -1.45 -4.34
CA VAL A 42 1.22 -2.70 -5.09
C VAL A 42 1.04 -2.37 -6.57
N ARG A 43 2.09 -2.55 -7.36
CA ARG A 43 2.07 -2.43 -8.82
C ARG A 43 1.86 -3.79 -9.46
N VAL A 44 1.10 -3.81 -10.55
CA VAL A 44 1.04 -4.90 -11.51
C VAL A 44 1.63 -4.36 -12.81
N VAL A 45 2.63 -5.02 -13.36
CA VAL A 45 3.30 -4.65 -14.62
C VAL A 45 3.30 -5.88 -15.51
N ASN A 46 2.41 -5.92 -16.50
CA ASN A 46 2.25 -7.07 -17.40
C ASN A 46 2.13 -8.40 -16.61
N GLY A 47 1.26 -8.41 -15.59
CA GLY A 47 1.06 -9.57 -14.71
C GLY A 47 2.12 -9.78 -13.63
N ARG A 48 3.27 -9.09 -13.68
CA ARG A 48 4.28 -9.13 -12.61
C ARG A 48 3.88 -8.20 -11.46
N ILE A 49 3.91 -8.72 -10.23
CA ILE A 49 3.54 -7.96 -9.03
C ILE A 49 4.81 -7.40 -8.38
N ILE A 50 4.76 -6.12 -7.99
CA ILE A 50 5.83 -5.43 -7.26
C ILE A 50 5.20 -4.71 -6.08
N VAL A 51 5.80 -4.82 -4.91
CA VAL A 51 5.38 -4.09 -3.70
C VAL A 51 6.52 -3.19 -3.27
N THR A 52 6.22 -1.93 -3.01
CA THR A 52 7.20 -0.93 -2.58
C THR A 52 6.66 -0.09 -1.43
N ASP A 53 7.58 0.38 -0.63
CA ASP A 53 7.39 1.35 0.44
C ASP A 53 7.76 2.74 -0.09
N GLU A 54 6.84 3.69 0.02
CA GLU A 54 6.96 5.00 -0.60
C GLU A 54 6.35 6.10 0.25
N PHE A 55 6.85 7.31 0.09
CA PHE A 55 6.33 8.48 0.76
C PHE A 55 5.77 9.49 -0.25
N VAL A 56 4.67 10.15 0.12
CA VAL A 56 4.11 11.24 -0.67
C VAL A 56 3.72 12.42 0.19
N ARG A 57 4.13 13.62 -0.21
CA ARG A 57 3.66 14.89 0.33
C ARG A 57 3.36 15.85 -0.81
N GLY A 58 2.26 16.58 -0.71
CA GLY A 58 1.72 17.35 -1.82
C GLY A 58 1.09 16.44 -2.87
N PHE A 59 0.15 16.98 -3.65
CA PHE A 59 -0.64 16.23 -4.63
C PHE A 59 0.20 15.82 -5.86
N GLN A 60 1.19 14.96 -5.65
CA GLN A 60 2.14 14.46 -6.64
C GLN A 60 2.30 12.94 -6.53
N SER A 61 3.06 12.34 -7.45
CA SER A 61 3.39 10.92 -7.35
C SER A 61 4.29 10.65 -6.13
N PRO A 62 4.12 9.51 -5.43
CA PRO A 62 5.00 9.10 -4.35
C PRO A 62 6.44 8.85 -4.82
N VAL A 63 7.37 8.93 -3.88
CA VAL A 63 8.79 8.64 -4.06
C VAL A 63 9.14 7.41 -3.20
N VAL A 64 9.88 6.47 -3.78
CA VAL A 64 10.33 5.27 -3.06
C VAL A 64 11.18 5.67 -1.85
N ASP A 65 10.87 5.09 -0.70
CA ASP A 65 11.61 5.36 0.52
C ASP A 65 13.01 4.76 0.46
N ARG A 66 13.98 5.47 1.06
CA ARG A 66 15.38 5.05 1.07
C ARG A 66 15.60 3.76 1.85
N GLN A 67 14.72 3.50 2.81
CA GLN A 67 14.70 2.29 3.61
C GLN A 67 13.35 1.63 3.40
N ASN A 68 13.37 0.37 2.99
CA ASN A 68 12.15 -0.38 2.73
C ASN A 68 11.77 -1.14 4.01
N ASN A 69 10.71 -0.71 4.69
CA ASN A 69 10.23 -1.36 5.90
C ASN A 69 9.23 -2.51 5.62
N VAL A 70 8.97 -2.79 4.33
CA VAL A 70 8.00 -3.80 3.88
C VAL A 70 8.70 -5.13 3.59
N GLN A 71 8.28 -6.17 4.29
CA GLN A 71 8.67 -7.55 4.03
C GLN A 71 7.61 -8.26 3.19
N VAL A 72 7.94 -8.57 1.94
CA VAL A 72 7.09 -9.35 1.03
C VAL A 72 7.32 -10.84 1.24
N TYR A 73 6.26 -11.62 1.43
CA TYR A 73 6.37 -13.07 1.65
C TYR A 73 5.41 -13.90 0.77
N GLY A 74 4.60 -13.26 -0.09
CA GLY A 74 3.80 -13.99 -1.06
C GLY A 74 3.27 -13.10 -2.18
N LEU A 75 3.61 -13.42 -3.42
CA LEU A 75 3.09 -12.79 -4.63
C LEU A 75 2.52 -13.89 -5.53
N ARG A 76 1.26 -13.75 -5.96
CA ARG A 76 0.62 -14.71 -6.87
C ARG A 76 -0.23 -13.99 -7.89
N TYR A 77 -0.07 -14.35 -9.15
CA TYR A 77 -0.98 -14.00 -10.23
C TYR A 77 -1.50 -15.29 -10.88
N GLU A 78 -2.79 -15.56 -10.75
CA GLU A 78 -3.40 -16.76 -11.30
C GLU A 78 -4.88 -16.51 -11.64
N ASN A 79 -5.30 -16.91 -12.85
CA ASN A 79 -6.69 -16.79 -13.32
C ASN A 79 -7.29 -15.40 -13.13
N GLY A 80 -6.49 -14.36 -13.43
CA GLY A 80 -6.88 -12.97 -13.28
C GLY A 80 -7.00 -12.47 -11.84
N VAL A 81 -6.48 -13.24 -10.87
CA VAL A 81 -6.42 -12.87 -9.45
C VAL A 81 -4.98 -12.56 -9.07
N VAL A 82 -4.74 -11.32 -8.65
CA VAL A 82 -3.49 -10.87 -8.02
C VAL A 82 -3.64 -11.00 -6.50
N VAL A 83 -2.67 -11.61 -5.85
CA VAL A 83 -2.53 -11.62 -4.39
C VAL A 83 -1.13 -11.11 -4.03
N ALA A 84 -1.08 -10.06 -3.21
CA ALA A 84 0.15 -9.58 -2.58
C ALA A 84 0.01 -9.70 -1.06
N SER A 85 0.93 -10.46 -0.45
CA SER A 85 1.02 -10.67 0.99
C SER A 85 2.37 -10.15 1.48
N PHE A 86 2.30 -9.18 2.37
CA PHE A 86 3.44 -8.45 2.88
C PHE A 86 3.15 -7.97 4.29
N SER A 87 4.21 -7.56 4.99
CA SER A 87 4.10 -7.04 6.35
C SER A 87 5.02 -5.86 6.56
N ARG A 88 4.69 -5.06 7.57
CA ARG A 88 5.58 -4.03 8.13
C ARG A 88 5.42 -3.94 9.63
N SER A 89 6.41 -3.34 10.29
CA SER A 89 6.35 -3.05 11.72
C SER A 89 5.23 -2.03 12.03
N VAL A 90 4.62 -2.16 13.21
CA VAL A 90 3.69 -1.17 13.78
C VAL A 90 4.44 0.11 14.15
N PHE A 91 5.67 -0.04 14.64
CA PHE A 91 6.53 1.08 15.03
C PHE A 91 7.57 1.34 13.95
N SER A 92 7.76 2.60 13.61
CA SER A 92 8.92 3.09 12.86
C SER A 92 9.50 4.32 13.56
N THR A 93 10.80 4.49 13.44
CA THR A 93 11.54 5.67 13.88
C THR A 93 11.89 6.61 12.72
N GLU A 94 11.51 6.24 11.50
CA GLU A 94 11.80 7.01 10.30
C GLU A 94 10.79 8.15 10.12
N GLN A 95 11.27 9.31 9.69
CA GLN A 95 10.43 10.51 9.57
C GLN A 95 9.34 10.38 8.49
N MET A 96 9.61 9.58 7.46
CA MET A 96 8.69 9.36 6.33
C MET A 96 7.70 8.23 6.63
N ASP A 97 7.96 7.44 7.67
CA ASP A 97 7.09 6.34 8.06
C ASP A 97 6.05 6.76 9.10
N ALA A 98 4.84 6.27 8.95
CA ALA A 98 3.82 6.39 9.96
C ALA A 98 4.06 5.39 11.09
N ASN A 99 4.04 5.88 12.33
CA ASN A 99 3.83 5.03 13.49
C ASN A 99 2.35 4.65 13.56
N LEU A 100 2.07 3.35 13.53
CA LEU A 100 0.71 2.82 13.40
C LEU A 100 0.12 2.39 14.74
N SER A 101 0.84 2.61 15.85
CA SER A 101 0.32 2.31 17.19
C SER A 101 -0.92 3.15 17.53
N GLY A 102 -1.84 2.54 18.28
CA GLY A 102 -3.14 3.16 18.59
C GLY A 102 -4.05 3.25 17.37
N CYS A 103 -4.75 4.39 17.24
CA CYS A 103 -5.69 4.67 16.16
C CYS A 103 -5.10 5.66 15.17
N SER A 104 -5.02 5.28 13.89
CA SER A 104 -4.49 6.16 12.85
C SER A 104 -5.38 6.12 11.60
N PRO A 105 -5.48 7.24 10.84
CA PRO A 105 -6.29 7.30 9.64
C PRO A 105 -5.55 6.73 8.44
N TRP A 106 -6.18 5.76 7.78
CA TRP A 106 -5.66 5.04 6.64
C TRP A 106 -6.49 5.35 5.40
N LYS A 107 -5.88 5.21 4.22
CA LYS A 107 -6.48 5.45 2.92
C LYS A 107 -6.22 4.26 2.03
N PHE A 108 -7.28 3.64 1.52
CA PHE A 108 -7.18 2.49 0.63
C PHE A 108 -7.55 2.92 -0.79
N SER A 109 -6.55 3.00 -1.67
CA SER A 109 -6.83 3.09 -3.10
C SER A 109 -7.38 1.75 -3.56
N VAL A 110 -8.43 1.76 -4.38
CA VAL A 110 -9.12 0.55 -4.84
C VAL A 110 -9.02 0.41 -6.35
N GLY A 111 -8.95 -0.84 -6.81
CA GLY A 111 -8.84 -1.18 -8.23
C GLY A 111 -7.43 -1.01 -8.81
N LEU A 112 -7.32 -1.28 -10.11
CA LEU A 112 -6.07 -1.18 -10.87
C LEU A 112 -5.97 0.22 -11.52
N ASN A 113 -5.39 1.18 -10.80
CA ASN A 113 -5.25 2.56 -11.25
C ASN A 113 -4.11 2.72 -12.26
N ARG A 114 -4.20 3.74 -13.11
CA ARG A 114 -3.23 3.96 -14.20
C ARG A 114 -1.86 4.40 -13.67
N MET A 115 -0.81 3.98 -14.35
CA MET A 115 0.57 4.42 -14.12
C MET A 115 1.28 4.72 -15.44
N SER A 116 2.35 5.50 -15.38
CA SER A 116 3.25 5.70 -16.51
C SER A 116 4.05 4.42 -16.82
N PRO A 117 4.64 4.32 -18.02
CA PRO A 117 5.56 3.21 -18.35
C PRO A 117 6.77 3.11 -17.40
N GLN A 118 7.18 4.22 -16.79
CA GLN A 118 8.27 4.30 -15.80
C GLN A 118 7.80 3.90 -14.39
N GLY A 119 6.52 3.58 -14.20
CA GLY A 119 5.96 3.19 -12.91
C GLY A 119 5.52 4.34 -12.02
N HIS A 120 5.47 5.58 -12.53
CA HIS A 120 4.90 6.71 -11.80
C HIS A 120 3.38 6.58 -11.71
N LEU A 121 2.85 6.72 -10.51
CA LEU A 121 1.41 6.59 -10.27
C LEU A 121 0.70 7.82 -10.82
N PHE A 122 -0.29 7.61 -11.69
CA PHE A 122 -1.25 8.67 -11.99
C PHE A 122 -2.29 8.75 -10.87
N HIS A 123 -3.00 9.88 -10.81
CA HIS A 123 -4.07 10.09 -9.86
C HIS A 123 -5.07 8.93 -9.88
N HIS A 124 -5.48 8.47 -8.70
CA HIS A 124 -6.45 7.38 -8.56
C HIS A 124 -7.77 7.72 -9.27
N SER A 125 -8.41 6.70 -9.85
CA SER A 125 -9.66 6.85 -10.60
C SER A 125 -10.86 7.17 -9.70
N GLN A 126 -10.78 6.80 -8.43
CA GLN A 126 -11.81 7.00 -7.41
C GLN A 126 -11.16 7.48 -6.13
N THR A 127 -11.87 8.28 -5.35
CA THR A 127 -11.40 8.73 -4.04
C THR A 127 -11.08 7.51 -3.15
N PRO A 128 -9.87 7.44 -2.55
CA PRO A 128 -9.50 6.36 -1.66
C PRO A 128 -10.52 6.20 -0.52
N VAL A 129 -10.71 4.97 -0.07
CA VAL A 129 -11.56 4.70 1.09
C VAL A 129 -10.81 5.13 2.35
N HIS A 130 -11.36 6.10 3.08
CA HIS A 130 -10.79 6.58 4.33
C HIS A 130 -11.35 5.81 5.53
N ARG A 131 -10.48 5.32 6.41
CA ARG A 131 -10.87 4.63 7.65
C ARG A 131 -9.91 4.99 8.78
N VAL A 132 -10.43 5.19 9.98
CA VAL A 132 -9.60 5.15 11.19
C VAL A 132 -9.44 3.69 11.58
N VAL A 133 -8.19 3.24 11.70
CA VAL A 133 -7.84 1.87 12.08
C VAL A 133 -7.15 1.93 13.43
N CYS A 134 -7.72 1.23 14.41
CA CYS A 134 -7.19 1.10 15.77
C CYS A 134 -6.51 -0.25 15.92
N ILE A 135 -5.18 -0.29 15.73
CA ILE A 135 -4.40 -1.54 15.75
C ILE A 135 -4.51 -2.24 17.11
N ASN A 136 -4.54 -1.48 18.19
CA ASN A 136 -4.72 -1.99 19.56
C ASN A 136 -6.09 -2.65 19.80
N GLN A 137 -7.08 -2.42 18.94
CA GLN A 137 -8.41 -3.03 19.01
C GLN A 137 -8.57 -4.19 18.02
N CYS A 138 -7.57 -4.45 17.17
CA CYS A 138 -7.53 -5.60 16.30
C CYS A 138 -7.00 -6.82 17.07
N THR A 139 -7.76 -7.30 18.06
CA THR A 139 -7.49 -8.56 18.76
C THR A 139 -7.97 -9.73 17.91
N VAL A 140 -7.14 -10.76 17.78
CA VAL A 140 -7.52 -12.05 17.19
C VAL A 140 -8.00 -12.96 18.30
#